data_AF-A0A7X5F3N9-F1
#
_entry.id   AF-A0A7X5F3N9-F1
#
_cell.length_a   1.000
_cell.length_b   1.000
_cell.length_c   1.000
_cell.angle_alpha   90.00
_cell.angle_beta   90.00
_cell.angle_gamma   90.00
#
_symmetry.space_group_name_H-M   'P 1'
#
loop_
_entity.id
_entity.type
_entity.pdbx_description
1 polymer ?
#
loop_
_entity_poly.entity_id
_entity_poly.type
_entity_poly.pdbx_seq_one_letter_code
_entity_poly.pdbx_strand_id
1 'polypeptide(L)'
;MTNDDFTDMAADMQFQEDDDIRRAALGFISDAWAEAIACGVDTDAVAHAAMFTALADLVSTYGEDAVAKLAEGLPERIQRGDYSVNRVLQ
;
A
#
# COMPACT_ATOMS: atom_id res chain seq x y z
N MET A 1 -20.46 30.69 -14.83
CA MET A 1 -19.37 29.85 -14.32
C MET A 1 -19.75 29.54 -12.89
N THR A 2 -20.36 28.38 -12.69
CA THR A 2 -20.99 27.97 -11.43
C THR A 2 -19.91 27.47 -10.46
N ASN A 3 -20.10 27.66 -9.16
CA ASN A 3 -19.21 27.15 -8.11
C ASN A 3 -18.90 25.62 -8.22
N ASP A 4 -19.76 24.86 -8.89
CA ASP A 4 -19.61 23.42 -9.11
C ASP A 4 -18.42 23.07 -10.02
N ASP A 5 -18.19 23.84 -11.10
CA ASP A 5 -17.16 23.54 -12.11
C ASP A 5 -15.73 23.70 -11.55
N PHE A 6 -15.56 24.62 -10.59
CA PHE A 6 -14.31 24.83 -9.86
C PHE A 6 -14.06 23.75 -8.80
N THR A 7 -15.11 23.13 -8.28
CA THR A 7 -15.02 22.11 -7.23
C THR A 7 -14.65 20.74 -7.83
N ASP A 8 -15.19 20.40 -9.01
CA ASP A 8 -14.85 19.18 -9.74
C ASP A 8 -13.38 19.16 -10.18
N MET A 9 -12.86 20.26 -10.72
CA MET A 9 -11.45 20.35 -11.11
C MET A 9 -10.49 20.23 -9.92
N ALA A 10 -10.88 20.73 -8.73
CA ALA A 10 -10.07 20.62 -7.53
C ALA A 10 -10.04 19.20 -6.97
N ALA A 11 -11.15 18.47 -7.04
CA ALA A 11 -11.22 17.07 -6.65
C ALA A 11 -10.37 16.19 -7.59
N ASP A 12 -10.52 16.38 -8.91
CA ASP A 12 -9.71 15.65 -9.91
C ASP A 12 -8.20 15.89 -9.73
N MET A 13 -7.80 17.12 -9.41
CA MET A 13 -6.41 17.46 -9.12
C MET A 13 -5.89 16.76 -7.84
N GLN A 14 -6.69 16.71 -6.77
CA GLN A 14 -6.34 16.00 -5.54
C GLN A 14 -6.20 14.49 -5.75
N PHE A 15 -7.09 13.87 -6.53
CA PHE A 15 -6.98 12.46 -6.88
C PHE A 15 -5.71 12.16 -7.68
N GLN A 16 -5.34 13.04 -8.62
CA GLN A 16 -4.10 12.90 -9.38
C GLN A 16 -2.86 13.04 -8.48
N GLU A 17 -2.85 14.02 -7.57
CA GLU A 17 -1.77 14.18 -6.58
C GLU A 17 -1.64 12.95 -5.66
N ASP A 18 -2.76 12.40 -5.18
CA ASP A 18 -2.77 11.19 -4.34
C ASP A 18 -2.24 9.95 -5.08
N ASP A 19 -2.60 9.80 -6.36
CA ASP A 19 -2.13 8.70 -7.20
C ASP A 19 -0.63 8.83 -7.51
N ASP A 20 -0.15 10.04 -7.77
CA ASP A 20 1.27 10.33 -7.98
C ASP A 20 2.09 10.05 -6.71
N ILE A 21 1.60 10.48 -5.54
CA ILE A 21 2.22 10.20 -4.24
C ILE A 21 2.28 8.68 -4.00
N ARG A 22 1.18 7.96 -4.25
CA ARG A 22 1.13 6.50 -4.09
C ARG A 22 2.12 5.81 -5.03
N ARG A 23 2.21 6.27 -6.29
CA ARG A 23 3.15 5.73 -7.28
C ARG A 23 4.60 5.96 -6.85
N ALA A 24 4.91 7.15 -6.34
CA ALA A 24 6.24 7.47 -5.84
C ALA A 24 6.61 6.60 -4.62
N ALA A 25 5.70 6.44 -3.65
CA ALA A 25 5.90 5.59 -2.48
C ALA A 25 6.16 4.12 -2.88
N LEU A 26 5.41 3.59 -3.86
CA LEU A 26 5.65 2.26 -4.41
C LEU A 26 7.03 2.14 -5.08
N GLY A 27 7.49 3.19 -5.76
CA GLY A 27 8.84 3.26 -6.32
C GLY A 27 9.91 3.10 -5.24
N PHE A 28 9.83 3.89 -4.16
CA PHE A 28 10.77 3.79 -3.05
C PHE A 28 10.81 2.39 -2.42
N ILE A 29 9.65 1.76 -2.22
CA ILE A 29 9.58 0.40 -1.69
C ILE A 29 10.19 -0.61 -2.67
N SER A 30 9.94 -0.46 -3.96
CA SER A 30 10.48 -1.34 -5.01
C SER A 30 12.00 -1.26 -5.08
N ASP A 31 12.55 -0.06 -4.99
CA ASP A 31 14.00 0.17 -5.00
C ASP A 31 14.66 -0.42 -3.75
N ALA A 32 14.08 -0.19 -2.56
CA ALA A 32 14.56 -0.79 -1.32
C ALA A 32 14.52 -2.34 -1.38
N TRP A 33 13.50 -2.90 -2.06
CA TRP A 33 13.39 -4.33 -2.26
C TRP A 33 14.50 -4.87 -3.18
N ALA A 34 14.75 -4.20 -4.29
CA ALA A 34 15.81 -4.55 -5.22
C ALA A 34 17.20 -4.50 -4.55
N GLU A 35 17.44 -3.48 -3.72
CA GLU A 35 18.67 -3.34 -2.94
C GLU A 35 18.85 -4.48 -1.92
N ALA A 36 17.79 -4.85 -1.20
CA ALA A 36 17.84 -5.96 -0.25
C ALA A 36 18.22 -7.29 -0.94
N ILE A 37 17.64 -7.56 -2.11
CA ILE A 37 17.99 -8.73 -2.92
C ILE A 37 19.44 -8.66 -3.41
N ALA A 38 19.91 -7.49 -3.86
CA ALA A 38 21.29 -7.30 -4.31
C ALA A 38 22.31 -7.54 -3.18
N CYS A 39 21.94 -7.25 -1.94
CA CYS A 39 22.72 -7.55 -0.74
C CYS A 39 22.67 -9.03 -0.31
N GLY A 40 21.89 -9.87 -1.01
CA GLY A 40 21.74 -11.30 -0.70
C GLY A 40 20.77 -11.59 0.46
N VAL A 41 19.90 -10.65 0.81
CA VAL A 41 18.86 -10.86 1.82
C VAL A 41 17.74 -11.72 1.21
N ASP A 42 17.26 -12.70 1.98
CA ASP A 42 16.14 -13.54 1.60
C ASP A 42 14.86 -12.70 1.42
N THR A 43 14.17 -12.86 0.29
CA THR A 43 12.94 -12.13 -0.04
C THR A 43 11.83 -12.38 0.97
N ASP A 44 11.77 -13.58 1.54
CA ASP A 44 10.77 -13.91 2.55
C ASP A 44 11.03 -13.11 3.84
N ALA A 45 12.31 -12.97 4.22
CA ALA A 45 12.71 -12.15 5.36
C ALA A 45 12.41 -10.66 5.13
N VAL A 46 12.65 -10.14 3.91
CA VAL A 46 12.31 -8.75 3.54
C VAL A 46 10.80 -8.52 3.64
N ALA A 47 9.98 -9.47 3.17
CA ALA A 47 8.53 -9.37 3.25
C ALA A 47 8.01 -9.33 4.69
N HIS A 48 8.53 -10.20 5.55
CA HIS A 48 8.19 -10.19 6.96
C HIS A 48 8.59 -8.88 7.64
N ALA A 49 9.79 -8.36 7.34
CA ALA A 49 10.25 -7.09 7.87
C ALA A 49 9.37 -5.92 7.41
N ALA A 50 9.05 -5.84 6.11
CA ALA A 50 8.19 -4.80 5.55
C ALA A 50 6.78 -4.82 6.16
N MET A 51 6.18 -6.01 6.34
CA MET A 51 4.88 -6.15 6.99
C MET A 51 4.91 -5.69 8.44
N PHE A 52 5.96 -6.04 9.19
CA PHE A 52 6.13 -5.57 10.56
C PHE A 52 6.26 -4.05 10.62
N THR A 53 7.13 -3.46 9.79
CA THR A 53 7.34 -2.01 9.75
C THR A 53 6.05 -1.27 9.41
N ALA A 54 5.32 -1.73 8.39
CA ALA A 54 4.05 -1.13 8.01
C ALA A 54 3.00 -1.19 9.14
N LEU A 55 2.84 -2.35 9.79
CA LEU A 55 1.89 -2.50 10.89
C LEU A 55 2.30 -1.67 12.11
N ALA A 56 3.59 -1.62 12.45
CA ALA A 56 4.09 -0.82 13.57
C ALA A 56 3.84 0.68 13.36
N ASP A 57 4.06 1.19 12.15
CA ASP A 57 3.83 2.60 11.82
C ASP A 57 2.33 2.95 11.85
N LEU A 58 1.48 2.06 11.33
CA LEU A 58 0.03 2.18 11.43
C LEU A 58 -0.44 2.17 12.90
N VAL A 59 0.10 1.28 13.73
CA VAL A 59 -0.26 1.21 15.16
C VAL A 59 0.20 2.47 15.89
N SER A 60 1.40 2.98 15.59
CA SER A 60 1.89 4.23 16.17
C SER A 60 1.03 5.44 15.81
N THR A 61 0.43 5.43 14.62
CA THR A 61 -0.37 6.56 14.11
C THR A 61 -1.84 6.48 14.55
N TYR A 62 -2.43 5.28 14.51
CA TYR A 62 -3.88 5.07 14.66
C TYR A 62 -4.28 4.27 15.90
N GLY A 63 -3.33 3.62 16.57
CA GLY A 63 -3.58 2.76 17.74
C GLY A 63 -3.87 1.29 17.37
N GLU A 64 -3.70 0.41 18.36
CA GLU A 64 -3.79 -1.05 18.19
C GLU A 64 -5.17 -1.51 17.71
N ASP A 65 -6.25 -1.00 18.33
CA ASP A 65 -7.62 -1.41 18.00
C ASP A 65 -8.02 -1.05 16.56
N ALA A 66 -7.60 0.13 16.08
CA ALA A 66 -7.90 0.58 14.73
C ALA A 66 -7.20 -0.30 13.68
N VAL A 67 -5.94 -0.65 13.93
CA VAL A 67 -5.16 -1.51 13.03
C VAL A 67 -5.61 -2.96 13.09
N ALA A 68 -6.00 -3.46 14.27
CA ALA A 68 -6.59 -4.78 14.40
C ALA A 68 -7.86 -4.90 13.55
N LYS A 69 -8.75 -3.90 13.63
CA LYS A 69 -9.96 -3.85 12.80
C LYS A 69 -9.68 -3.74 11.31
N LEU A 70 -8.65 -2.99 10.91
CA LEU A 70 -8.17 -2.95 9.53
C LEU A 70 -7.72 -4.33 9.05
N ALA A 71 -7.03 -5.08 9.91
CA ALA A 71 -6.44 -6.38 9.59
C ALA A 71 -7.48 -7.51 9.49
N GLU A 72 -8.67 -7.39 10.09
CA GLU A 72 -9.73 -8.41 10.05
C GLU A 72 -10.11 -8.86 8.62
N GLY A 73 -10.03 -7.96 7.64
CA GLY A 73 -10.34 -8.27 6.24
C GLY A 73 -9.19 -8.90 5.45
N LEU A 74 -7.96 -8.93 5.98
CA LEU A 74 -6.79 -9.45 5.25
C LEU A 74 -6.90 -10.93 4.88
N PRO A 75 -7.33 -11.84 5.78
CA PRO A 75 -7.43 -13.26 5.45
C PRO A 75 -8.38 -13.52 4.28
N GLU A 76 -9.52 -12.84 4.25
CA GLU A 76 -10.50 -12.98 3.17
C GLU A 76 -9.92 -12.51 1.83
N ARG A 77 -9.26 -11.34 1.81
CA ARG A 77 -8.61 -10.80 0.61
C ARG A 77 -7.49 -11.69 0.08
N ILE A 78 -6.70 -12.29 0.97
CA ILE A 78 -5.65 -13.27 0.61
C ILE A 78 -6.29 -14.50 -0.02
N GLN A 79 -7.35 -15.06 0.56
CA GLN A 79 -8.04 -16.23 0.01
C GLN A 79 -8.74 -15.92 -1.32
N ARG A 80 -9.27 -14.70 -1.47
CA ARG A 80 -9.77 -14.17 -2.74
C ARG A 80 -8.67 -13.86 -3.74
N GLY A 81 -7.40 -14.00 -3.36
CA GLY A 81 -6.21 -13.80 -4.19
C GLY A 81 -6.04 -12.39 -4.72
N ASP A 82 -6.50 -11.38 -3.96
CA ASP A 82 -6.29 -9.96 -4.28
C ASP A 82 -4.79 -9.60 -4.36
N TYR A 83 -3.95 -10.39 -3.71
CA TYR A 83 -2.49 -10.23 -3.67
C TYR A 83 -1.75 -11.23 -4.57
N SER A 84 -2.47 -12.10 -5.28
CA SER A 84 -1.87 -13.06 -6.22
C SER A 84 -1.59 -12.38 -7.55
N VAL A 85 -0.37 -11.89 -7.72
CA VAL A 85 0.07 -11.12 -8.90
C VAL A 85 0.07 -11.95 -10.20
N ASN A 86 0.03 -13.28 -10.09
CA ASN A 86 -0.02 -14.24 -11.21
C ASN A 86 -1.34 -15.02 -11.28
N ARG A 87 -2.50 -14.40 -11.03
CA ARG A 87 -3.78 -15.06 -11.27
C ARG A 87 -4.02 -15.19 -12.78
N VAL A 88 -3.67 -16.34 -13.36
CA VAL A 88 -4.22 -16.77 -14.65
C VAL A 88 -5.71 -16.99 -14.40
N LEU A 89 -6.58 -16.20 -15.04
CA LEU A 89 -8.02 -16.41 -15.03
C LEU A 89 -8.29 -17.89 -15.37
N GLN A 90 -8.84 -18.64 -14.41
CA GLN A 90 -9.39 -19.98 -14.65
C GLN A 90 -10.86 -19.87 -15.03
#